data_AF-M6Y9W4-F1
#
_entry.id   AF-M6Y9W4-F1
#
_cell.length_a   1.000
_cell.length_b   1.000
_cell.length_c   1.000
_cell.angle_alpha   90.00
_cell.angle_beta   90.00
_cell.angle_gamma   90.00
#
_symmetry.space_group_name_H-M   'P 1'
#
loop_
_entity.id
_entity.type
_entity.pdbx_description
1 polymer ?
#
loop_
_entity_poly.entity_id
_entity_poly.type
_entity_poly.pdbx_seq_one_letter_code
_entity_poly.pdbx_strand_id
1 'polypeptide(L)'
;MNTIGIENYKSTLELGIFYLHAAGVSFGFLIGFSKLYSNDFFSKSYGSVLQSAAFFLILNNGILIDQGTLQNENKILLGSYYGLVLYSSLAVFVCFNYLLESLDNPWIYCKRLLGIIPATILLSYFIPELYFISFIDFLGFGISIFTFSWSLRSVLKSNKSILFFNLLT
;
A
#
# COMPACT_ATOMS: atom_id res chain seq x y z
N MET A 1 -40.78 9.38 5.91
CA MET A 1 -39.56 8.81 5.28
C MET A 1 -39.41 7.39 5.80
N ASN A 2 -39.32 6.38 4.93
CA ASN A 2 -39.33 4.97 5.33
C ASN A 2 -37.93 4.53 5.82
N THR A 3 -37.69 4.68 7.13
CA THR A 3 -36.42 4.36 7.81
C THR A 3 -35.99 2.91 7.60
N ILE A 4 -36.93 1.97 7.50
CA ILE A 4 -36.67 0.54 7.32
C ILE A 4 -35.96 0.23 5.99
N GLY A 5 -36.32 0.94 4.91
CA GLY A 5 -35.66 0.76 3.61
C GLY A 5 -34.25 1.35 3.56
N ILE A 6 -34.00 2.44 4.31
CA ILE A 6 -32.69 3.11 4.37
C ILE A 6 -31.70 2.28 5.20
N GLU A 7 -32.14 1.70 6.32
CA GLU A 7 -31.31 0.82 7.15
C GLU A 7 -30.90 -0.47 6.43
N ASN A 8 -31.81 -1.04 5.63
CA ASN A 8 -31.53 -2.26 4.87
C ASN A 8 -30.51 -2.02 3.73
N TYR A 9 -30.58 -0.85 3.09
CA TYR A 9 -29.58 -0.42 2.09
C TYR A 9 -28.20 -0.21 2.72
N LYS A 10 -28.14 0.46 3.88
CA LYS A 10 -26.90 0.68 4.62
C LYS A 10 -26.22 -0.64 5.01
N SER A 11 -26.98 -1.58 5.56
CA SER A 11 -26.50 -2.91 5.94
C SER A 11 -25.97 -3.71 4.74
N THR A 12 -26.68 -3.68 3.61
CA THR A 12 -26.24 -4.35 2.37
C THR A 12 -24.94 -3.75 1.83
N LEU A 13 -24.81 -2.41 1.87
CA LEU A 13 -23.61 -1.71 1.44
C LEU A 13 -22.40 -2.02 2.34
N GLU A 14 -22.59 -2.02 3.67
CA GLU A 14 -21.56 -2.38 4.64
C GLU A 14 -21.05 -3.82 4.43
N LEU A 15 -21.98 -4.76 4.22
CA LEU A 15 -21.65 -6.15 3.91
C LEU A 15 -20.87 -6.27 2.58
N GLY A 16 -21.29 -5.53 1.55
CA GLY A 16 -20.58 -5.49 0.27
C GLY A 16 -19.15 -4.95 0.38
N ILE A 17 -18.96 -3.87 1.14
CA ILE A 17 -17.65 -3.29 1.43
C ILE A 17 -16.76 -4.29 2.19
N PHE A 18 -17.33 -4.99 3.18
CA PHE A 18 -16.61 -6.03 3.92
C PHE A 18 -16.11 -7.16 3.01
N TYR A 19 -16.97 -7.72 2.15
CA TYR A 19 -16.56 -8.78 1.23
C TYR A 19 -15.52 -8.32 0.20
N LEU A 20 -15.68 -7.11 -0.35
CA LEU A 20 -14.72 -6.55 -1.30
C LEU A 20 -13.35 -6.31 -0.65
N HIS A 21 -13.34 -5.81 0.58
CA HIS A 21 -12.13 -5.66 1.38
C HIS A 21 -11.48 -7.02 1.66
N ALA A 22 -12.23 -8.00 2.19
CA ALA A 22 -11.73 -9.33 2.50
C ALA A 22 -11.17 -10.03 1.25
N ALA A 23 -11.83 -9.89 0.10
CA ALA A 23 -11.33 -10.40 -1.18
C ALA A 23 -10.02 -9.70 -1.58
N GLY A 24 -9.97 -8.36 -1.53
CA GLY A 24 -8.76 -7.60 -1.84
C GLY A 24 -7.57 -7.99 -0.97
N VAL A 25 -7.78 -8.13 0.34
CA VAL A 25 -6.77 -8.63 1.28
C VAL A 25 -6.33 -10.04 0.90
N SER A 26 -7.27 -10.96 0.66
CA SER A 26 -6.97 -12.37 0.35
C SER A 26 -6.15 -12.50 -0.94
N PHE A 27 -6.56 -11.81 -2.00
CA PHE A 27 -5.81 -11.81 -3.27
C PHE A 27 -4.44 -11.17 -3.11
N GLY A 28 -4.35 -9.99 -2.47
CA GLY A 28 -3.08 -9.30 -2.23
C GLY A 28 -2.10 -10.16 -1.42
N PHE A 29 -2.60 -10.83 -0.38
CA PHE A 29 -1.80 -11.70 0.48
C PHE A 29 -1.32 -12.96 -0.26
N LEU A 30 -2.23 -13.70 -0.91
CA LEU A 30 -1.88 -14.96 -1.58
C LEU A 30 -0.96 -14.74 -2.79
N ILE A 31 -1.28 -13.76 -3.64
CA ILE A 31 -0.46 -13.42 -4.81
C ILE A 31 0.86 -12.79 -4.36
N GLY A 32 0.82 -11.91 -3.36
CA GLY A 32 2.01 -11.27 -2.80
C GLY A 32 3.01 -12.30 -2.27
N PHE A 33 2.53 -13.25 -1.46
CA PHE A 33 3.35 -14.34 -0.93
C PHE A 33 3.91 -15.22 -2.06
N SER A 34 3.07 -15.66 -3.01
CA SER A 34 3.53 -16.44 -4.16
C SER A 34 4.66 -15.74 -4.94
N LYS A 35 4.51 -14.44 -5.20
CA LYS A 35 5.50 -13.64 -5.94
C LYS A 35 6.77 -13.36 -5.12
N LEU A 36 6.70 -13.25 -3.79
CA LEU A 36 7.89 -13.11 -2.91
C LEU A 36 8.85 -14.31 -2.99
N TYR A 37 8.33 -15.52 -3.27
CA TYR A 37 9.13 -16.74 -3.41
C TYR A 37 9.54 -17.08 -4.85
N SER A 38 9.20 -16.22 -5.82
CA SER A 38 9.64 -16.38 -7.21
C SER A 38 11.17 -16.24 -7.35
N ASN A 39 11.73 -16.66 -8.48
CA ASN A 39 13.17 -16.50 -8.76
C ASN A 39 13.54 -15.13 -9.34
N ASP A 40 12.57 -14.37 -9.84
CA ASP A 40 12.76 -13.10 -10.51
C ASP A 40 12.75 -11.91 -9.51
N PHE A 41 13.70 -10.98 -9.63
CA PHE A 41 13.83 -9.85 -8.71
C PHE A 41 12.65 -8.87 -8.80
N PHE A 42 12.09 -8.67 -9.99
CA PHE A 42 10.91 -7.83 -10.14
C PHE A 42 9.71 -8.46 -9.44
N SER A 43 9.46 -9.75 -9.68
CA SER A 43 8.38 -10.50 -9.06
C SER A 43 8.47 -10.48 -7.54
N LYS A 44 9.66 -10.60 -6.94
CA LYS A 44 9.84 -10.42 -5.49
C LYS A 44 9.44 -9.02 -5.01
N SER A 45 9.85 -7.99 -5.75
CA SER A 45 9.56 -6.60 -5.41
C SER A 45 8.07 -6.30 -5.52
N TYR A 46 7.44 -6.77 -6.59
CA TYR A 46 6.00 -6.70 -6.79
C TYR A 46 5.22 -7.46 -5.71
N GLY A 47 5.68 -8.67 -5.36
CA GLY A 47 5.13 -9.45 -4.26
C GLY A 47 5.21 -8.70 -2.94
N SER A 48 6.30 -7.97 -2.69
CA SER A 48 6.43 -7.14 -1.51
C SER A 48 5.47 -5.96 -1.47
N VAL A 49 5.20 -5.32 -2.61
CA VAL A 49 4.19 -4.25 -2.71
C VAL A 49 2.81 -4.80 -2.32
N LEU A 50 2.41 -5.92 -2.93
CA LEU A 50 1.13 -6.57 -2.67
C LEU A 50 0.99 -7.00 -1.22
N GLN A 51 2.06 -7.58 -0.65
CA GLN A 51 2.08 -8.01 0.73
C GLN A 51 1.94 -6.81 1.70
N SER A 52 2.65 -5.70 1.45
CA SER A 52 2.52 -4.50 2.28
C SER A 52 1.15 -3.85 2.17
N ALA A 53 0.55 -3.83 0.97
CA ALA A 53 -0.79 -3.31 0.76
C ALA A 53 -1.84 -4.20 1.47
N ALA A 54 -1.69 -5.52 1.42
CA ALA A 54 -2.56 -6.45 2.14
C ALA A 54 -2.44 -6.28 3.65
N PHE A 55 -1.24 -6.17 4.21
CA PHE A 55 -1.04 -5.90 5.64
C PHE A 55 -1.58 -4.54 6.05
N PHE A 56 -1.39 -3.51 5.23
CA PHE A 56 -2.00 -2.19 5.46
C PHE A 56 -3.52 -2.29 5.51
N LEU A 57 -4.14 -3.01 4.57
CA LEU A 57 -5.59 -3.20 4.56
C LEU A 57 -6.09 -3.99 5.77
N ILE A 58 -5.39 -5.05 6.18
CA ILE A 58 -5.72 -5.81 7.42
C ILE A 58 -5.69 -4.88 8.64
N LEU A 59 -4.71 -3.99 8.70
CA LEU A 59 -4.55 -3.02 9.78
C LEU A 59 -5.44 -1.76 9.60
N ASN A 60 -6.14 -1.63 8.46
CA ASN A 60 -6.95 -0.46 8.16
C ASN A 60 -8.23 -0.49 9.01
N ASN A 61 -8.26 0.46 9.92
CA ASN A 61 -9.05 0.48 11.16
C ASN A 61 -10.51 0.92 10.95
N GLY A 62 -11.13 0.51 9.84
CA GLY A 62 -12.50 0.90 9.47
C GLY A 62 -13.42 -0.25 9.07
N ILE A 63 -12.90 -1.46 8.83
CA ILE A 63 -13.69 -2.63 8.39
C ILE A 63 -13.51 -3.85 9.32
N LEU A 64 -12.29 -4.08 9.85
CA LEU A 64 -11.98 -5.26 10.67
C LEU A 64 -11.67 -4.96 12.16
N ILE A 65 -11.24 -3.74 12.48
CA ILE A 65 -10.88 -3.30 13.84
C ILE A 65 -11.42 -1.89 14.05
N ASP A 66 -12.03 -1.61 15.20
CA ASP A 66 -12.70 -0.33 15.48
C ASP A 66 -11.70 0.85 15.55
N GLN A 67 -12.08 1.97 14.93
CA GLN A 67 -11.22 3.13 14.68
C GLN A 67 -10.64 3.73 15.98
N GLY A 68 -11.39 3.65 17.08
CA GLY A 68 -10.99 4.13 18.40
C GLY A 68 -9.89 3.32 19.10
N THR A 69 -9.68 2.06 18.70
CA THR A 69 -8.72 1.15 19.34
C THR A 69 -7.26 1.39 18.91
N LEU A 70 -7.04 1.87 17.69
CA LEU A 70 -5.69 2.07 17.12
C LEU A 70 -5.12 3.46 17.43
N GLN A 71 -5.97 4.46 17.62
CA GLN A 71 -5.55 5.81 18.01
C GLN A 71 -5.09 5.87 19.47
N ASN A 72 -5.75 5.15 20.38
CA ASN A 72 -5.62 5.47 21.80
C ASN A 72 -4.64 4.63 22.62
N GLU A 73 -4.17 3.44 22.16
CA GLU A 73 -3.48 2.51 23.07
C GLU A 73 -2.09 2.00 22.65
N ASN A 74 -1.70 2.04 21.36
CA ASN A 74 -0.40 1.46 20.95
C ASN A 74 0.34 2.21 19.82
N LYS A 75 1.32 3.04 20.20
CA LYS A 75 2.20 3.79 19.28
C LYS A 75 3.00 2.91 18.32
N ILE A 76 3.30 1.65 18.70
CA ILE A 76 3.99 0.69 17.82
C ILE A 76 3.08 0.29 16.67
N LEU A 77 1.81 0.00 16.97
CA LEU A 77 0.82 -0.39 15.97
C LEU A 77 0.55 0.77 15.00
N LEU A 78 0.35 1.97 15.54
CA LEU A 78 0.19 3.20 14.75
C LEU A 78 1.40 3.43 13.83
N GLY A 79 2.62 3.40 14.38
CA GLY A 79 3.83 3.61 13.61
C GLY A 79 4.12 2.51 12.58
N SER A 80 3.72 1.27 12.85
CA SER A 80 3.80 0.15 11.90
C SER A 80 2.81 0.30 10.76
N TYR A 81 1.57 0.72 11.06
CA TYR A 81 0.53 0.99 10.07
C TYR A 81 0.96 2.08 9.09
N TYR A 82 1.37 3.24 9.61
CA TYR A 82 1.87 4.35 8.79
C TYR A 82 3.22 4.05 8.12
N GLY A 83 4.05 3.18 8.72
CA GLY A 83 5.25 2.64 8.11
C GLY A 83 4.97 1.79 6.88
N LEU A 84 3.94 0.94 6.93
CA LEU A 84 3.50 0.13 5.80
C LEU A 84 2.94 0.99 4.66
N VAL A 85 2.26 2.09 4.96
CA VAL A 85 1.81 3.06 3.94
C VAL A 85 3.00 3.61 3.15
N LEU A 86 3.98 4.18 3.84
CA LEU A 86 5.16 4.76 3.19
C LEU A 86 5.98 3.71 2.46
N TYR A 87 6.16 2.54 3.07
CA TYR A 87 6.84 1.41 2.44
C TYR A 87 6.16 1.03 1.12
N SER A 88 4.83 0.86 1.13
CA SER A 88 4.06 0.48 -0.04
C SER A 88 4.18 1.52 -1.17
N SER A 89 4.00 2.81 -0.85
CA SER A 89 4.15 3.90 -1.83
C SER A 89 5.54 3.96 -2.45
N LEU A 90 6.61 3.79 -1.65
CA LEU A 90 7.98 3.79 -2.15
C LEU A 90 8.34 2.52 -2.91
N ALA A 91 7.84 1.37 -2.50
CA ALA A 91 8.04 0.11 -3.20
C ALA A 91 7.36 0.14 -4.58
N VAL A 92 6.18 0.76 -4.70
CA VAL A 92 5.53 1.03 -6.00
C VAL A 92 6.44 1.90 -6.87
N PHE A 93 6.98 2.99 -6.31
CA PHE A 93 7.93 3.85 -7.03
C PHE A 93 9.14 3.06 -7.55
N VAL A 94 9.75 2.22 -6.73
CA VAL A 94 10.88 1.35 -7.12
C VAL A 94 10.51 0.41 -8.25
N CYS A 95 9.33 -0.23 -8.18
CA CYS A 95 8.84 -1.10 -9.25
C CYS A 95 8.65 -0.34 -10.57
N PHE A 96 8.10 0.88 -10.54
CA PHE A 96 7.97 1.72 -11.75
C PHE A 96 9.32 2.14 -12.31
N ASN A 97 10.31 2.42 -11.46
CA ASN A 97 11.67 2.72 -11.92
C ASN A 97 12.29 1.53 -12.65
N TYR A 98 12.08 0.30 -12.17
CA TYR A 98 12.53 -0.89 -12.89
C TYR A 98 11.81 -1.06 -14.23
N LEU A 99 10.48 -0.95 -14.25
CA LEU A 99 9.67 -1.13 -15.47
C LEU A 99 10.02 -0.11 -16.57
N LEU A 100 10.42 1.10 -16.17
CA LEU A 100 10.83 2.17 -17.08
C LEU A 100 12.35 2.18 -17.30
N GLU A 101 13.04 1.07 -17.02
CA GLU A 101 14.48 0.83 -17.25
C GLU A 101 15.40 1.86 -16.57
N SER A 102 14.97 2.41 -15.44
CA SER A 102 15.74 3.34 -14.62
C SER A 102 16.51 2.64 -13.47
N LEU A 103 16.35 1.33 -13.31
CA LEU A 103 16.86 0.58 -12.16
C LEU A 103 17.06 -0.90 -12.51
N ASP A 104 18.20 -1.51 -12.16
CA ASP A 104 18.52 -2.89 -12.57
C ASP A 104 17.99 -3.96 -11.60
N ASN A 105 17.91 -3.67 -10.30
CA ASN A 105 17.50 -4.64 -9.29
C ASN A 105 16.54 -3.98 -8.29
N PRO A 106 15.21 -4.11 -8.45
CA PRO A 106 14.24 -3.46 -7.57
C PRO A 106 14.23 -4.08 -6.17
N TRP A 107 14.58 -5.36 -6.06
CA TRP A 107 14.46 -6.12 -4.82
C TRP A 107 15.40 -5.64 -3.73
N ILE A 108 16.62 -5.24 -4.07
CA ILE A 108 17.56 -4.71 -3.08
C ILE A 108 17.06 -3.39 -2.48
N TYR A 109 16.39 -2.55 -3.27
CA TYR A 109 15.81 -1.30 -2.78
C TYR A 109 14.58 -1.57 -1.92
N CYS A 110 13.68 -2.47 -2.32
CA CYS A 110 12.57 -2.90 -1.47
C CYS A 110 13.05 -3.43 -0.11
N LYS A 111 14.08 -4.27 -0.08
CA LYS A 111 14.66 -4.74 1.20
C LYS A 111 15.21 -3.61 2.06
N ARG A 112 15.88 -2.61 1.46
CA ARG A 112 16.37 -1.43 2.19
C ARG A 112 15.24 -0.57 2.72
N LEU A 113 14.16 -0.43 1.96
CA LEU A 113 12.96 0.32 2.35
C LEU A 113 12.27 -0.28 3.58
N LEU A 114 12.46 -1.56 3.92
CA LEU A 114 11.91 -2.14 5.15
C LEU A 114 12.38 -1.39 6.41
N GLY A 115 13.52 -0.70 6.35
CA GLY A 115 14.00 0.18 7.42
C GLY A 115 13.10 1.38 7.71
N ILE A 116 12.17 1.72 6.82
CA ILE A 116 11.17 2.78 7.05
C ILE A 116 10.21 2.39 8.17
N ILE A 117 9.85 1.10 8.29
CA ILE A 117 8.91 0.63 9.31
C ILE A 117 9.43 0.91 10.73
N PRO A 118 10.65 0.49 11.14
CA PRO A 118 11.16 0.86 12.46
C PRO A 118 11.41 2.37 12.59
N ALA A 119 11.74 3.08 11.51
CA ALA A 119 11.91 4.53 11.56
C ALA A 119 10.59 5.26 11.84
N THR A 120 9.48 4.86 11.21
CA THR A 120 8.15 5.43 11.46
C THR A 120 7.59 5.06 12.82
N ILE A 121 7.89 3.85 13.31
CA ILE A 121 7.61 3.47 14.71
C ILE A 121 8.35 4.41 15.65
N LEU A 122 9.64 4.64 15.46
CA LEU A 122 10.40 5.56 16.30
C LEU A 122 9.83 6.99 16.23
N LEU A 123 9.50 7.46 15.04
CA LEU A 123 8.95 8.80 14.79
C LEU A 123 7.56 9.00 15.45
N SER A 124 6.75 7.94 15.57
CA SER A 124 5.45 8.00 16.27
C SER A 124 5.57 8.26 17.78
N TYR A 125 6.73 8.01 18.39
CA TYR A 125 6.98 8.36 19.78
C TYR A 125 7.29 9.84 19.99
N PHE A 126 7.90 10.51 19.00
CA PHE A 126 8.39 11.89 19.12
C PHE A 126 7.38 12.96 18.71
N ILE A 127 6.42 12.63 17.84
CA ILE A 127 5.47 13.59 17.28
C ILE A 127 4.07 13.33 17.89
N PRO A 128 3.29 14.38 18.21
CA PRO A 128 1.90 14.20 18.60
C PRO A 128 1.11 13.56 17.47
N GLU A 129 0.17 12.68 17.83
CA GLU A 129 -0.50 11.77 16.91
C GLU A 129 -1.11 12.43 15.66
N LEU A 130 -1.89 13.51 15.82
CA LEU A 130 -2.53 14.20 14.69
C LEU A 130 -1.51 14.76 13.69
N TYR A 131 -0.40 15.31 14.18
CA TYR A 131 0.67 15.82 13.33
C TYR A 131 1.44 14.69 12.66
N PHE A 132 1.66 13.59 13.37
CA PHE A 132 2.28 12.38 12.82
C PHE A 132 1.47 11.82 11.64
N ILE A 133 0.17 11.60 11.85
CA ILE A 133 -0.76 11.09 10.84
C ILE A 133 -0.74 12.00 9.60
N SER A 134 -0.98 13.30 9.81
CA SER A 134 -1.04 14.27 8.70
C SER A 134 0.28 14.35 7.93
N PHE A 135 1.42 14.29 8.64
CA PHE A 135 2.74 14.32 8.02
C PHE A 135 2.99 13.08 7.14
N ILE A 136 2.70 11.89 7.64
CA ILE A 136 2.90 10.65 6.88
C ILE A 136 1.95 10.60 5.68
N ASP A 137 0.69 10.99 5.85
CA ASP A 137 -0.28 11.05 4.75
C ASP A 137 0.18 12.01 3.66
N PHE A 138 0.65 13.21 4.02
CA PHE A 138 1.19 14.16 3.05
C PHE A 138 2.37 13.58 2.26
N LEU A 139 3.29 12.89 2.93
CA LEU A 139 4.40 12.20 2.26
C LEU A 139 3.92 11.08 1.33
N GLY A 140 3.03 10.20 1.82
CA GLY A 140 2.49 9.09 1.05
C GLY A 140 1.75 9.55 -0.21
N PHE A 141 0.89 10.56 -0.08
CA PHE A 141 0.22 11.20 -1.22
C PHE A 141 1.21 11.86 -2.17
N GLY A 142 2.18 12.61 -1.65
CA GLY A 142 3.20 13.27 -2.45
C GLY A 142 4.01 12.28 -3.30
N ILE A 143 4.48 11.18 -2.70
CA ILE A 143 5.20 10.11 -3.39
C ILE A 143 4.32 9.46 -4.46
N SER A 144 3.04 9.20 -4.15
CA SER A 144 2.12 8.53 -5.06
C SER A 144 1.80 9.40 -6.28
N ILE A 145 1.49 10.69 -6.07
CA ILE A 145 1.22 11.64 -7.16
C ILE A 145 2.47 11.81 -8.03
N PHE A 146 3.64 11.99 -7.40
CA PHE A 146 4.90 12.10 -8.12
C PHE A 146 5.18 10.85 -8.98
N THR A 147 5.04 9.66 -8.38
CA THR A 147 5.24 8.38 -9.08
C THR A 147 4.32 8.25 -10.28
N PHE A 148 3.03 8.58 -10.11
CA PHE A 148 2.04 8.51 -11.18
C PHE A 148 2.31 9.52 -12.29
N SER A 149 2.55 10.80 -11.97
CA SER A 149 2.83 11.83 -12.97
C SER A 149 4.14 11.54 -13.72
N TRP A 150 5.18 11.11 -13.02
CA TRP A 150 6.46 10.75 -13.62
C TRP A 150 6.35 9.49 -14.50
N SER A 151 5.67 8.44 -14.03
CA SER A 151 5.50 7.21 -14.80
C SER A 151 4.66 7.46 -16.05
N LEU A 152 3.57 8.22 -15.93
CA LEU A 152 2.73 8.61 -17.06
C LEU A 152 3.53 9.39 -18.11
N ARG A 153 4.30 10.41 -17.69
CA ARG A 153 5.14 11.18 -18.60
C ARG A 153 6.19 10.30 -19.28
N SER A 154 6.78 9.37 -18.55
CA SER A 154 7.81 8.46 -19.07
C SER A 154 7.24 7.50 -20.09
N VAL A 155 6.07 6.92 -19.82
CA VAL A 155 5.34 6.07 -20.77
C VAL A 155 4.94 6.85 -22.02
N LEU A 156 4.42 8.07 -21.89
CA LEU A 156 4.05 8.89 -23.06
C LEU A 156 5.25 9.31 -23.91
N LYS A 157 6.44 9.48 -23.30
CA LYS A 157 7.67 9.84 -24.00
C LYS A 157 8.38 8.62 -24.59
N SER A 158 8.26 7.46 -23.94
CA SER A 158 8.76 6.20 -24.46
C SER A 158 7.77 5.67 -25.50
N ASN A 159 8.12 5.63 -26.77
CA ASN A 159 7.31 5.01 -27.84
C ASN A 159 7.22 3.47 -27.69
N LYS A 160 7.22 2.93 -26.46
CA LYS A 160 7.14 1.50 -26.16
C LYS A 160 5.72 1.01 -26.39
N SER A 161 5.59 -0.09 -27.12
CA SER A 161 4.30 -0.69 -27.43
C SER A 161 3.64 -1.24 -26.16
N ILE A 162 2.31 -1.22 -26.13
CA ILE A 162 1.45 -1.82 -25.09
C ILE A 162 1.86 -3.28 -24.76
N LEU A 163 2.54 -3.96 -25.70
CA LEU A 163 3.06 -5.33 -25.56
C LEU A 163 4.12 -5.48 -24.46
N PHE A 164 4.85 -4.42 -24.10
CA PHE A 164 5.83 -4.44 -23.00
C PHE A 164 5.16 -4.64 -21.62
N PHE A 165 3.89 -4.21 -21.48
CA PHE A 165 3.09 -4.42 -20.27
C PHE A 165 2.40 -5.79 -20.22
N ASN A 166 2.20 -6.45 -21.38
CA ASN A 166 1.60 -7.79 -21.46
C ASN A 166 2.57 -8.93 -21.10
N LEU A 167 3.88 -8.69 -21.15
CA LEU A 167 4.92 -9.70 -20.88
C LEU A 167 5.15 -9.98 -19.37
N LEU A 168 4.32 -9.38 -18.51
CA LEU A 168 4.30 -9.55 -17.05
C LEU A 168 3.29 -10.60 -16.56
N THR A 169 2.62 -11.29 -17.49
CA THR A 169 1.74 -12.44 -17.20
C THR A 169 2.56 -13.71 -17.04
#